data_AF-N8Y643-F1
#
_entry.id   AF-N8Y643-F1
#
_cell.length_a   1.000
_cell.length_b   1.000
_cell.length_c   1.000
_cell.angle_alpha   90.00
_cell.angle_beta   90.00
_cell.angle_gamma   90.00
#
_symmetry.space_group_name_H-M   'P 1'
#
loop_
_entity.id
_entity.type
_entity.pdbx_description
1 polymer ?
#
loop_
_entity_poly.entity_id
_entity_poly.type
_entity_poly.pdbx_seq_one_letter_code
_entity_poly.pdbx_strand_id
1 'polypeptide(L)'
;MDFYEFQQVQKKLNRNEWKLVDQNDGLFKYCLNEYQILSILFPSKNNHYDSKGNIFKYDDKNNWALELYFNAYGVDYCMGYYNKP
;
A
#
# COMPACT_ATOMS: atom_id res chain seq x y z
N MET A 1 -10.03 10.28 7.68
CA MET A 1 -9.49 10.88 6.44
C MET A 1 -10.49 10.61 5.33
N ASP A 2 -10.96 11.65 4.65
CA ASP A 2 -11.88 11.47 3.52
C ASP A 2 -11.13 11.11 2.23
N PHE A 3 -11.87 10.84 1.15
CA PHE A 3 -11.28 10.48 -0.13
C PHE A 3 -10.42 11.62 -0.73
N TYR A 4 -10.78 12.88 -0.50
CA TYR A 4 -10.04 14.02 -1.01
C TYR A 4 -8.68 14.16 -0.32
N GLU A 5 -8.65 14.03 1.00
CA GLU A 5 -7.42 14.01 1.78
C GLU A 5 -6.51 12.85 1.37
N PHE A 6 -7.09 11.65 1.13
CA PHE A 6 -6.34 10.50 0.62
C PHE A 6 -5.68 10.81 -0.73
N GLN A 7 -6.40 11.44 -1.66
CA GLN A 7 -5.83 11.86 -2.94
C GLN A 7 -4.65 12.83 -2.78
N GLN A 8 -4.66 13.71 -1.76
CA GLN A 8 -3.52 14.57 -1.49
C GLN A 8 -2.31 13.78 -0.98
N VAL A 9 -2.52 12.74 -0.17
CA VAL A 9 -1.45 11.82 0.23
C VAL A 9 -0.87 11.10 -0.99
N GLN A 10 -1.72 10.57 -1.88
CA GLN A 10 -1.25 9.90 -3.10
C GLN A 10 -0.41 10.84 -3.99
N LYS A 11 -0.82 12.12 -4.12
CA LYS A 11 -0.02 13.12 -4.84
C LYS A 11 1.33 13.37 -4.18
N LYS A 12 1.39 13.45 -2.84
CA LYS A 12 2.65 13.60 -2.10
C LYS A 12 3.54 12.39 -2.27
N LEU A 13 3.00 11.17 -2.20
CA LEU A 13 3.76 9.93 -2.42
C LEU A 13 4.40 9.92 -3.81
N ASN A 14 3.62 10.20 -4.85
CA ASN A 14 4.11 10.26 -6.23
C ASN A 14 5.23 11.32 -6.40
N ARG A 15 5.09 12.50 -5.79
CA ARG A 15 6.14 13.54 -5.79
C ARG A 15 7.42 13.13 -5.09
N ASN A 16 7.35 12.20 -4.14
CA ASN A 16 8.50 11.64 -3.42
C ASN A 16 8.89 10.27 -4.00
N GLU A 17 8.59 10.02 -5.28
CA GLU A 17 9.02 8.84 -6.04
C GLU A 17 8.44 7.49 -5.58
N TRP A 18 7.47 7.49 -4.66
CA TRP A 18 6.72 6.30 -4.31
C TRP A 18 5.78 5.92 -5.46
N LYS A 19 6.05 4.78 -6.09
CA LYS A 19 5.26 4.26 -7.21
C LYS A 19 4.18 3.31 -6.70
N LEU A 20 2.94 3.53 -7.11
CA LEU A 20 1.84 2.59 -6.84
C LEU A 20 2.08 1.31 -7.66
N VAL A 21 2.18 0.16 -7.00
CA VAL A 21 2.47 -1.13 -7.65
C VAL A 21 1.29 -2.11 -7.58
N ASP A 22 0.39 -1.92 -6.62
CA ASP A 22 -0.78 -2.78 -6.43
C ASP A 22 -1.90 -1.99 -5.76
N GLN A 23 -3.13 -2.25 -6.22
CA GLN A 23 -4.34 -1.69 -5.65
C GLN A 23 -5.42 -2.76 -5.67
N ASN A 24 -5.85 -3.22 -4.51
CA ASN A 24 -6.93 -4.19 -4.39
C ASN A 24 -7.78 -3.91 -3.15
N ASP A 25 -9.09 -3.87 -3.33
CA ASP A 25 -10.08 -3.74 -2.25
C ASP A 25 -9.76 -2.62 -1.24
N GLY A 26 -9.33 -1.44 -1.71
CA GLY A 26 -8.97 -0.30 -0.85
C GLY A 26 -7.60 -0.39 -0.19
N LEU A 27 -6.84 -1.46 -0.39
CA LEU A 27 -5.42 -1.56 -0.07
C LEU A 27 -4.59 -1.02 -1.24
N PHE A 28 -3.70 -0.09 -0.96
CA PHE A 28 -2.79 0.53 -1.92
C PHE A 28 -1.36 0.23 -1.48
N LYS A 29 -0.56 -0.37 -2.36
CA LYS A 29 0.85 -0.65 -2.10
C LYS A 29 1.74 0.20 -2.97
N TYR A 30 2.73 0.80 -2.34
CA TYR A 30 3.71 1.66 -2.96
C TYR A 30 5.11 1.10 -2.76
N CYS A 31 5.96 1.32 -3.76
CA CYS A 31 7.37 1.02 -3.70
C CYS A 31 8.20 2.30 -3.82
N LEU A 32 9.16 2.48 -2.93
CA LEU A 32 10.28 3.40 -3.12
C LEU A 32 11.53 2.54 -3.37
N ASN A 33 12.04 2.62 -4.60
CA ASN A 33 13.16 1.81 -5.06
C ASN A 33 12.80 0.30 -4.98
N GLU A 34 13.80 -0.57 -4.83
CA GLU A 34 13.62 -2.02 -4.80
C GLU A 34 13.28 -2.57 -3.40
N TYR A 35 13.44 -1.79 -2.33
CA TYR A 35 13.50 -2.32 -0.96
C TYR A 35 12.41 -1.82 -0.02
N GLN A 36 11.77 -0.69 -0.34
CA GLN A 36 10.86 -0.03 0.59
C GLN A 36 9.43 -0.18 0.09
N ILE A 37 8.61 -0.88 0.88
CA ILE A 37 7.19 -1.07 0.60
C ILE A 37 6.39 -0.29 1.63
N LEU A 38 5.44 0.50 1.14
CA LEU A 38 4.44 1.20 1.94
C LEU A 38 3.06 0.68 1.55
N SER A 39 2.36 0.07 2.50
CA SER A 39 0.95 -0.31 2.32
C SER A 39 0.05 0.67 3.06
N ILE A 40 -1.00 1.14 2.40
CA ILE A 40 -2.03 2.01 2.96
C ILE A 40 -3.39 1.39 2.69
N LEU A 41 -4.14 1.09 3.76
CA LEU A 41 -5.54 0.74 3.64
C LEU A 41 -6.40 2.01 3.75
N PHE A 42 -7.19 2.28 2.72
CA PHE A 42 -8.25 3.26 2.78
C PHE A 42 -9.56 2.57 3.22
N PRO A 43 -10.04 2.79 4.47
CA PRO A 43 -11.18 2.09 5.05
C PRO A 43 -12.51 2.59 4.45
N SER A 44 -12.72 2.26 3.18
CA SER A 44 -13.92 2.58 2.40
C SER A 44 -15.07 1.60 2.65
N LYS A 45 -14.79 0.48 3.32
CA LYS A 45 -15.73 -0.61 3.61
C LYS A 45 -15.55 -1.10 5.04
N ASN A 46 -16.59 -1.73 5.59
CA ASN A 46 -16.53 -2.31 6.93
C ASN A 46 -15.57 -3.51 7.03
N ASN A 47 -15.42 -4.26 5.94
CA ASN A 47 -14.53 -5.42 5.84
C ASN A 47 -13.70 -5.30 4.57
N HIS A 48 -12.43 -5.68 4.68
CA HIS A 48 -11.49 -5.82 3.58
C HIS A 48 -11.03 -7.28 3.49
N TYR A 49 -10.63 -7.75 2.32
CA TYR A 49 -10.18 -9.11 2.12
C TYR A 49 -8.75 -9.19 1.57
N ASP A 50 -7.96 -10.14 2.05
CA ASP A 50 -6.63 -10.42 1.49
C ASP A 50 -6.73 -11.13 0.13
N SER A 51 -5.58 -11.35 -0.53
CA SER A 51 -5.54 -12.05 -1.83
C SER A 51 -5.96 -13.52 -1.78
N LYS A 52 -6.15 -14.08 -0.58
CA LYS A 52 -6.64 -15.44 -0.34
C LYS A 52 -8.11 -15.46 0.07
N GLY A 53 -8.78 -14.31 0.13
CA GLY A 53 -10.18 -14.16 0.52
C GLY A 53 -10.44 -14.16 2.03
N ASN A 54 -9.40 -14.07 2.87
CA ASN A 54 -9.59 -13.94 4.32
C ASN A 54 -9.94 -12.50 4.68
N ILE A 55 -10.80 -12.31 5.69
CA ILE A 55 -11.08 -10.98 6.23
C ILE A 55 -9.79 -10.42 6.82
N PHE A 56 -9.36 -9.30 6.27
CA PHE A 56 -8.25 -8.53 6.78
C PHE A 56 -8.70 -7.81 8.05
N LYS A 57 -8.22 -8.28 9.21
CA LYS A 57 -8.53 -7.68 10.52
C LYS A 57 -7.38 -6.76 10.94
N TYR A 58 -7.64 -5.45 11.01
CA TYR A 58 -6.74 -4.49 11.65
C TYR A 58 -7.15 -4.23 13.10
N ASP A 59 -6.18 -3.87 13.93
CA ASP A 59 -6.40 -3.47 15.33
C ASP A 59 -7.25 -2.19 15.45
N ASP A 60 -7.28 -1.32 14.41
CA ASP A 60 -8.10 -0.13 14.41
C ASP A 60 -8.58 0.30 13.01
N LYS A 61 -9.90 0.17 12.78
CA LYS A 61 -10.61 0.56 11.55
C LYS A 61 -10.72 2.08 11.32
N ASN A 62 -10.47 2.88 12.35
CA ASN A 62 -10.53 4.34 12.28
C ASN A 62 -9.16 4.97 12.04
N ASN A 63 -8.08 4.18 12.09
CA ASN A 63 -6.72 4.64 11.92
C ASN A 63 -6.11 4.12 10.61
N TRP A 64 -5.19 4.90 10.09
CA TRP A 64 -4.37 4.50 8.96
C TRP A 64 -3.44 3.40 9.41
N ALA A 65 -3.58 2.21 8.84
CA ALA A 65 -2.54 1.19 8.94
C ALA A 65 -1.45 1.55 7.94
N LEU A 66 -0.30 1.95 8.46
CA LEU A 66 0.89 2.25 7.69
C LEU A 66 1.92 1.17 7.97
N GLU A 67 2.05 0.21 7.07
CA GLU A 67 3.07 -0.81 7.19
C GLU A 67 4.25 -0.42 6.31
N LEU A 68 5.38 -0.13 6.96
CA LEU A 68 6.66 0.13 6.30
C LEU A 68 7.53 -1.13 6.43
N TYR A 69 7.78 -1.79 5.31
CA TYR A 69 8.66 -2.95 5.26
C TYR A 69 9.98 -2.56 4.61
N PHE A 70 11.08 -2.94 5.26
CA PHE A 70 12.41 -2.94 4.63
C PHE A 70 12.75 -4.37 4.27
N ASN A 71 12.91 -4.65 2.98
CA ASN A 71 13.09 -6.00 2.52
C ASN A 71 14.27 -6.13 1.56
N ALA A 72 15.39 -6.64 2.06
CA ALA A 72 16.54 -6.97 1.24
C ALA A 72 16.47 -8.40 0.61
N TYR A 73 15.58 -9.31 1.07
CA TYR A 73 15.71 -10.75 0.77
C TYR A 73 14.41 -11.60 0.71
N GLY A 74 13.19 -11.05 0.75
CA GLY A 74 12.03 -11.82 1.21
C GLY A 74 10.72 -11.78 0.42
N VAL A 75 10.42 -10.74 -0.36
CA VAL A 75 9.17 -10.65 -1.15
C VAL A 75 9.42 -9.65 -2.29
N ASP A 76 9.52 -10.19 -3.49
CA ASP A 76 9.97 -9.59 -4.76
C ASP A 76 9.03 -8.51 -5.34
N TYR A 77 8.20 -7.88 -4.51
CA TYR A 77 7.08 -7.07 -4.99
C TYR A 77 7.54 -5.78 -5.70
N CYS A 78 8.63 -5.15 -5.25
CA CYS A 78 9.16 -3.94 -5.88
C CYS A 78 10.15 -4.24 -7.00
N MET A 79 10.98 -5.28 -6.87
CA MET A 79 11.97 -5.66 -7.88
C MET A 79 11.31 -5.96 -9.23
N GLY A 80 10.15 -6.64 -9.25
CA GLY A 80 9.40 -6.90 -10.50
C GLY A 80 8.86 -5.64 -11.23
N TYR A 81 8.84 -4.47 -10.57
CA TYR A 81 8.40 -3.21 -11.17
C TYR A 81 9.57 -2.35 -11.68
N TYR A 82 10.74 -2.46 -11.05
CA TYR A 82 11.96 -1.74 -11.45
C TYR A 82 12.85 -2.55 -12.41
N ASN A 83 12.74 -3.89 -12.42
CA ASN A 83 13.46 -4.79 -13.34
C ASN A 83 12.62 -5.26 -14.55
N LYS A 84 11.51 -4.59 -14.86
CA LYS A 84 10.81 -4.82 -16.14
C LYS A 84 11.67 -4.24 -17.28
N PRO A 85 11.98 -5.01 -18.33
CA PRO A 85 12.80 -4.55 -19.45
C PRO A 85 12.18 -3.36 -20.19
#